data_AF-A0A4Z0KQ74-F1
#
_entry.id   AF-A0A4Z0KQ74-F1
#
_cell.length_a   1.000
_cell.length_b   1.000
_cell.length_c   1.000
_cell.angle_alpha   90.00
_cell.angle_beta   90.00
_cell.angle_gamma   90.00
#
_symmetry.space_group_name_H-M   'P 1'
#
loop_
_entity.id
_entity.type
_entity.pdbx_description
1 polymer ?
#
loop_
_entity_poly.entity_id
_entity_poly.type
_entity_poly.pdbx_seq_one_letter_code
_entity_poly.pdbx_strand_id
1 'polypeptide(L)'
;PPRGLPPALTQLKTESAKRAGSDLNVLIGGETGTGKELVAKAIHQGSPRAVNPLVYLNCAALPESVAESELFGHVKGAFTGAISNRSGKFEMADNGTLFLDEIGELSLALQAKLLRVLQYGDI
;
A
#
# COMPACT_ATOMS: atom_id res chain seq x y z
N PRO A 1 5.42 24.43 29.31
CA PRO A 1 6.08 24.33 27.99
C PRO A 1 5.38 23.30 27.09
N PRO A 2 5.15 23.57 25.79
CA PRO A 2 4.68 22.52 24.90
C PRO A 2 5.77 21.45 24.86
N ARG A 3 5.46 20.22 25.25
CA ARG A 3 6.41 19.10 25.12
C ARG A 3 6.70 18.98 23.63
N GLY A 4 7.93 19.28 23.23
CA GLY A 4 8.41 18.94 21.90
C GLY A 4 8.21 17.45 21.65
N LEU A 5 8.01 17.08 20.39
CA LEU A 5 7.91 15.67 20.02
C LEU A 5 9.20 14.94 20.45
N PRO A 6 9.08 13.69 20.96
CA PRO A 6 10.23 12.83 21.20
C PRO A 6 11.18 12.81 19.99
N PRO A 7 12.51 12.75 20.19
CA PRO A 7 13.49 12.78 19.10
C PRO A 7 13.22 11.74 18.00
N ALA A 8 12.77 10.54 18.37
CA ALA A 8 12.41 9.48 17.43
C ALA A 8 11.24 9.86 16.51
N LEU A 9 10.21 10.54 17.03
CA LEU A 9 9.09 11.00 16.22
C LEU A 9 9.48 12.17 15.31
N THR A 10 10.39 13.04 15.77
CA THR A 10 10.94 14.12 14.93
C THR A 10 11.77 13.56 13.77
N GLN A 11 12.58 12.53 14.03
CA GLN A 11 13.33 11.82 12.98
C GLN A 11 12.40 11.14 11.99
N LEU A 12 11.40 10.40 12.47
CA LEU A 12 10.42 9.71 11.62
C LEU A 12 9.66 10.69 10.71
N LYS A 13 9.24 11.84 11.25
CA LYS A 13 8.60 12.90 10.45
C LYS A 13 9.53 13.46 9.37
N THR A 14 10.79 13.67 9.71
CA THR A 14 11.79 14.20 8.78
C THR A 14 12.03 13.22 7.63
N GLU A 15 12.19 11.93 7.93
CA GLU A 15 12.38 10.89 6.90
C GLU A 15 11.12 10.69 6.05
N SER A 16 9.93 10.74 6.66
CA SER A 16 8.65 10.68 5.94
C SER A 16 8.53 11.84 4.94
N ALA A 17 8.87 13.06 5.35
CA ALA A 17 8.84 14.24 4.48
C ALA A 17 9.82 14.13 3.30
N LYS A 18 11.03 13.60 3.53
CA LYS A 18 12.00 13.36 2.46
C LYS A 18 11.48 12.35 1.43
N ARG A 19 10.82 11.28 1.89
CA ARG A 19 10.25 10.24 1.01
C ARG A 19 9.03 10.73 0.25
N ALA A 20 8.21 11.58 0.84
CA ALA A 20 7.00 12.13 0.23
C ALA A 20 7.28 12.90 -1.09
N GLY A 21 8.45 13.52 -1.23
CA GLY A 21 8.86 14.20 -2.47
C GLY A 21 9.40 13.28 -3.57
N SER A 22 9.46 11.96 -3.35
CA SER A 22 10.05 11.00 -4.29
C SER A 22 9.01 10.00 -4.78
N ASP A 23 9.22 9.45 -5.98
CA ASP A 23 8.37 8.37 -6.51
C ASP A 23 8.79 6.96 -6.10
N LEU A 24 9.61 6.85 -5.06
CA LEU A 24 10.14 5.58 -4.58
C LEU A 24 9.11 4.82 -3.72
N ASN A 25 9.15 3.49 -3.79
CA ASN A 25 8.44 2.63 -2.85
C ASN A 25 9.01 2.82 -1.44
N VAL A 26 8.14 2.94 -0.44
CA VAL A 26 8.52 3.11 0.97
C VAL A 26 8.12 1.88 1.77
N LEU A 27 9.10 1.24 2.40
CA LEU A 27 8.86 0.18 3.39
C LEU A 27 8.75 0.79 4.78
N ILE A 28 7.63 0.57 5.47
CA ILE A 28 7.41 1.04 6.84
C ILE A 28 7.57 -0.16 7.77
N GLY A 29 8.71 -0.24 8.45
CA GLY A 29 8.98 -1.25 9.48
C GLY A 29 8.43 -0.84 10.84
N GLY A 30 8.06 -1.83 11.65
CA GLY A 30 7.60 -1.63 13.02
C GLY A 30 6.64 -2.73 13.46
N GLU A 31 6.47 -2.88 14.77
CA GLU A 31 5.57 -3.88 15.37
C GLU A 31 4.10 -3.65 14.93
N THR A 32 3.30 -4.70 14.95
CA THR A 32 1.85 -4.62 14.69
C THR A 32 1.19 -3.71 15.73
N GLY A 33 0.26 -2.86 15.29
CA GLY A 33 -0.45 -1.92 16.18
C GLY A 33 0.29 -0.62 16.52
N THR A 34 1.47 -0.36 15.94
CA THR A 34 2.23 0.89 16.17
C THR A 34 1.76 2.09 15.35
N GLY A 35 0.68 1.95 14.57
CA GLY A 35 0.10 3.04 13.77
C GLY A 35 0.86 3.33 12.48
N LYS A 36 1.43 2.32 11.82
CA LYS A 36 2.15 2.43 10.54
C LYS A 36 1.30 3.11 9.45
N GLU A 37 -0.01 2.90 9.48
CA GLU A 37 -1.00 3.57 8.61
C GLU A 37 -0.96 5.11 8.70
N LEU A 38 -0.64 5.67 9.88
CA LEU A 38 -0.53 7.11 10.09
C LEU A 38 0.72 7.66 9.40
N VAL A 39 1.80 6.88 9.38
CA VAL A 39 3.04 7.21 8.67
C VAL A 39 2.79 7.19 7.16
N ALA A 40 2.15 6.14 6.64
CA ALA A 40 1.78 6.05 5.23
C ALA A 40 0.89 7.23 4.79
N LYS A 41 -0.11 7.57 5.62
CA LYS A 41 -0.99 8.72 5.37
C LYS A 41 -0.20 10.04 5.37
N ALA A 42 0.72 10.24 6.30
CA ALA A 42 1.55 11.44 6.36
C ALA A 42 2.47 11.57 5.12
N ILE A 43 3.05 10.46 4.66
CA ILE A 43 3.86 10.43 3.43
C ILE A 43 3.00 10.80 2.22
N HIS A 44 1.83 10.18 2.07
CA HIS A 44 0.91 10.47 0.98
C HIS A 44 0.47 11.94 0.97
N GLN A 45 0.06 12.47 2.12
CA GLN A 45 -0.36 13.87 2.26
C GLN A 45 0.77 14.88 2.00
N GLY A 46 2.02 14.50 2.26
CA GLY A 46 3.19 15.32 1.96
C GLY A 46 3.69 15.21 0.51
N SER A 47 3.07 14.35 -0.31
CA SER A 47 3.52 14.06 -1.67
C SER A 47 2.78 14.88 -2.72
N PRO A 48 3.31 15.00 -3.96
CA PRO A 48 2.58 15.59 -5.08
C PRO A 48 1.26 14.87 -5.40
N ARG A 49 1.10 13.62 -4.93
CA ARG A 49 -0.07 12.76 -5.15
C ARG A 49 -1.13 12.89 -4.06
N ALA A 50 -1.00 13.83 -3.12
CA ALA A 50 -1.94 14.03 -2.01
C ALA A 50 -3.40 14.31 -2.44
N VAL A 51 -3.60 14.76 -3.69
CA VAL A 51 -4.93 15.00 -4.28
C VAL A 51 -5.58 13.72 -4.84
N ASN A 52 -4.78 12.67 -5.04
CA ASN A 52 -5.19 11.40 -5.62
C ASN A 52 -5.54 10.38 -4.51
N PRO A 53 -6.19 9.25 -4.83
CA PRO A 53 -6.61 8.29 -3.81
C PRO A 53 -5.43 7.66 -3.07
N LEU A 54 -5.58 7.55 -1.75
CA LEU A 54 -4.80 6.65 -0.91
C LEU A 54 -5.61 5.38 -0.67
N VAL A 55 -5.23 4.30 -1.33
CA VAL A 55 -5.91 3.01 -1.29
C VAL A 55 -5.23 2.11 -0.28
N TYR A 56 -6.03 1.46 0.57
CA TYR A 56 -5.54 0.52 1.58
C TYR A 56 -5.90 -0.91 1.21
N LEU A 57 -4.96 -1.82 1.45
CA LEU A 57 -5.17 -3.26 1.46
C LEU A 57 -4.40 -3.89 2.63
N ASN A 58 -5.10 -4.66 3.45
CA ASN A 58 -4.49 -5.49 4.48
C ASN A 58 -4.34 -6.92 3.93
N CYS A 59 -3.09 -7.36 3.75
CA CYS A 59 -2.78 -8.66 3.14
C CYS A 59 -3.03 -9.83 4.10
N ALA A 60 -2.97 -9.60 5.42
CA ALA A 60 -3.21 -10.62 6.44
C ALA A 60 -4.70 -10.92 6.66
N ALA A 61 -5.59 -10.01 6.25
CA ALA A 61 -7.03 -10.12 6.53
C ALA A 61 -7.82 -10.99 5.53
N LEU A 62 -7.20 -11.44 4.43
CA LEU A 62 -7.89 -12.05 3.30
C LEU A 62 -7.26 -13.39 2.89
N PRO A 63 -8.06 -14.40 2.47
CA PRO A 63 -7.55 -15.57 1.79
C PRO A 63 -6.82 -15.21 0.49
N GLU A 64 -5.85 -16.02 0.08
CA GLU A 64 -4.98 -15.76 -1.08
C GLU A 64 -5.74 -15.41 -2.37
N SER A 65 -6.78 -16.18 -2.73
CA SER A 65 -7.58 -15.94 -3.93
C SER A 65 -8.34 -14.60 -3.90
N VAL A 66 -8.75 -14.16 -2.70
CA VAL A 66 -9.42 -12.89 -2.51
C VAL A 66 -8.40 -11.76 -2.53
N ALA A 67 -7.24 -11.93 -1.88
CA ALA A 67 -6.16 -10.95 -1.91
C ALA A 67 -5.66 -10.70 -3.33
N GLU A 68 -5.52 -11.76 -4.14
CA GLU A 68 -5.19 -11.66 -5.57
C GLU A 68 -6.23 -10.83 -6.33
N SER A 69 -7.49 -11.20 -6.17
CA SER A 69 -8.60 -10.52 -6.81
C SER A 69 -8.73 -9.06 -6.36
N GLU A 70 -8.41 -8.73 -5.11
CA GLU A 70 -8.43 -7.34 -4.63
C GLU A 70 -7.26 -6.57 -5.21
N LEU A 71 -6.04 -7.13 -5.21
CA LEU A 71 -4.85 -6.47 -5.74
C LEU A 71 -4.98 -6.17 -7.23
N PHE A 72 -5.21 -7.22 -8.03
CA PHE A 72 -5.09 -7.18 -9.48
C PHE A 72 -6.45 -7.09 -10.20
N GLY A 73 -7.55 -7.29 -9.48
CA GLY A 73 -8.87 -7.37 -10.09
C GLY A 73 -9.15 -8.73 -10.71
N HIS A 74 -10.34 -8.87 -11.26
CA HIS A 74 -10.71 -10.04 -12.06
C HIS A 74 -11.78 -9.71 -13.08
N VAL A 75 -11.81 -10.50 -14.16
CA VAL A 75 -12.93 -10.53 -15.10
C VAL A 75 -13.96 -11.53 -14.63
N LYS A 76 -15.24 -11.26 -14.90
CA LYS A 76 -16.34 -12.20 -14.66
C LYS A 76 -15.98 -13.57 -15.24
N GLY A 77 -16.11 -14.60 -14.41
CA GLY A 77 -15.80 -15.99 -14.80
C GLY A 77 -14.33 -16.40 -14.68
N ALA A 78 -13.43 -15.55 -14.16
CA ALA A 78 -12.04 -15.93 -13.91
C ALA A 78 -11.88 -17.07 -12.87
N PHE A 79 -12.81 -17.18 -11.92
CA PHE A 79 -12.87 -18.27 -10.94
C PHE A 79 -14.31 -18.50 -10.44
N THR A 80 -14.55 -19.60 -9.71
CA THR A 80 -15.84 -19.92 -9.09
C THR A 80 -16.20 -18.86 -8.05
N GLY A 81 -17.17 -17.98 -8.37
CA GLY A 81 -17.56 -16.84 -7.54
C GLY A 81 -17.34 -15.47 -8.19
N ALA A 82 -16.63 -15.39 -9.32
CA ALA A 82 -16.44 -14.18 -10.11
C ALA A 82 -17.71 -13.80 -10.89
N ILE A 83 -18.72 -13.29 -10.19
CA ILE A 83 -20.05 -12.95 -10.75
C ILE A 83 -20.07 -11.65 -11.56
N SER A 84 -19.06 -10.78 -11.38
CA SER A 84 -18.92 -9.50 -12.08
C SER A 84 -17.45 -9.19 -12.35
N ASN A 85 -17.19 -8.22 -13.23
CA ASN A 85 -15.84 -7.65 -13.35
C ASN A 85 -15.54 -6.82 -12.10
N ARG A 86 -14.28 -6.83 -11.66
CA ARG A 86 -13.84 -6.02 -10.53
C ARG A 86 -12.46 -5.45 -10.82
N SER A 87 -12.34 -4.12 -10.76
CA SER A 87 -11.05 -3.43 -10.84
C SER A 87 -10.20 -3.72 -9.61
N GLY A 88 -8.90 -3.88 -9.84
CA GLY A 88 -7.91 -4.11 -8.81
C GLY A 88 -7.58 -2.84 -8.02
N LYS A 89 -7.04 -3.03 -6.82
CA LYS A 89 -6.56 -1.95 -5.95
C LYS A 89 -5.41 -1.16 -6.58
N PHE A 90 -4.62 -1.80 -7.44
CA PHE A 90 -3.62 -1.09 -8.24
C PHE A 90 -4.25 -0.07 -9.19
N GLU A 91 -5.28 -0.48 -9.94
CA GLU A 91 -6.02 0.44 -10.82
C GLU A 91 -6.73 1.54 -10.02
N MET A 92 -7.34 1.20 -8.88
CA MET A 92 -7.98 2.19 -8.01
C MET A 92 -7.00 3.21 -7.42
N ALA A 93 -5.73 2.81 -7.28
CA ALA A 93 -4.65 3.64 -6.77
C ALA A 93 -3.86 4.32 -7.89
N ASP A 94 -4.32 4.24 -9.14
CA ASP A 94 -3.65 4.87 -10.27
C ASP A 94 -3.48 6.38 -10.03
N ASN A 95 -2.29 6.88 -10.35
CA ASN A 95 -1.78 8.22 -10.02
C ASN A 95 -1.78 8.58 -8.51
N GLY A 96 -2.20 7.68 -7.63
CA GLY A 96 -2.31 7.86 -6.19
C GLY A 96 -1.25 7.09 -5.41
N THR A 97 -1.67 6.44 -4.34
CA THR A 97 -0.80 5.65 -3.47
C THR A 97 -1.53 4.40 -3.00
N LEU A 98 -0.90 3.24 -3.15
CA LEU A 98 -1.37 1.97 -2.60
C LEU A 98 -0.56 1.64 -1.35
N PHE A 99 -1.25 1.50 -0.22
CA PHE A 99 -0.67 1.04 1.03
C PHE A 99 -1.00 -0.43 1.25
N LEU A 100 0.05 -1.26 1.31
CA LEU A 100 -0.02 -2.70 1.56
C LEU A 100 0.41 -2.96 3.00
N ASP A 101 -0.56 -3.27 3.86
CA ASP A 101 -0.29 -3.63 5.26
C ASP A 101 -0.03 -5.14 5.38
N GLU A 102 0.86 -5.50 6.30
CA GLU A 102 1.32 -6.89 6.51
C GLU A 102 1.75 -7.58 5.20
N ILE A 103 2.51 -6.87 4.35
CA ILE A 103 2.97 -7.38 3.04
C ILE A 103 3.75 -8.70 3.11
N GLY A 104 4.35 -9.00 4.27
CA GLY A 104 5.04 -10.27 4.52
C GLY A 104 4.11 -11.50 4.55
N GLU A 105 2.82 -11.31 4.76
CA GLU A 105 1.81 -12.37 4.78
C GLU A 105 1.34 -12.76 3.37
N LEU A 106 1.78 -12.04 2.32
CA LEU A 106 1.48 -12.43 0.95
C LEU A 106 2.13 -13.77 0.59
N SER A 107 1.42 -14.62 -0.14
CA SER A 107 1.98 -15.86 -0.68
C SER A 107 3.14 -15.57 -1.65
N LEU A 108 4.06 -16.52 -1.80
CA LEU A 108 5.18 -16.39 -2.74
C LEU A 108 4.72 -16.14 -4.19
N ALA A 109 3.57 -16.70 -4.58
CA ALA A 109 2.99 -16.47 -5.89
C ALA A 109 2.54 -15.00 -6.08
N LEU A 110 1.87 -14.42 -5.06
CA LEU A 110 1.48 -13.02 -5.09
C LEU A 110 2.67 -12.07 -4.99
N GLN A 111 3.68 -12.41 -4.20
CA GLN A 111 4.93 -11.63 -4.14
C GLN A 111 5.63 -11.58 -5.50
N ALA A 112 5.66 -12.70 -6.25
CA ALA A 112 6.22 -12.73 -7.60
C ALA A 112 5.45 -11.84 -8.59
N LYS A 113 4.11 -11.79 -8.49
CA LYS A 113 3.27 -10.90 -9.31
C LYS A 113 3.47 -9.44 -8.93
N LEU A 114 3.47 -9.14 -7.63
CA LEU A 114 3.75 -7.80 -7.11
C LEU A 114 5.11 -7.29 -7.62
N LEU A 115 6.14 -8.13 -7.58
CA LEU A 115 7.46 -7.76 -8.09
C LEU A 115 7.43 -7.34 -9.57
N ARG A 116 6.64 -8.03 -10.40
CA ARG A 116 6.48 -7.64 -11.81
C ARG A 116 5.84 -6.27 -11.95
N VAL A 117 4.78 -5.99 -11.20
CA VAL A 117 4.14 -4.67 -11.19
C VAL A 117 5.12 -3.58 -10.77
N LEU A 118 5.91 -3.83 -9.72
CA LEU A 118 6.89 -2.85 -9.23
C LEU A 118 8.08 -2.63 -10.18
N GLN A 119 8.45 -3.64 -10.98
CA GLN A 119 9.57 -3.56 -11.92
C GLN A 119 9.19 -2.92 -13.26
N TYR A 120 8.04 -3.30 -13.81
CA TYR A 120 7.65 -2.93 -15.16
C TYR A 120 6.56 -1.85 -15.20
N GLY A 121 5.83 -1.64 -14.10
CA GLY A 121 4.68 -0.75 -14.07
C GLY A 121 3.43 -1.33 -14.74
N ASP A 122 3.47 -2.59 -15.16
CA ASP A 122 2.38 -3.27 -15.86
C ASP A 122 1.62 -4.24 -14.92
N ILE A 123 0.29 -4.22 -15.02
CA ILE A 123 -0.67 -5.11 -14.34
C ILE A 123 -1.17 -6.16 -15.33
#